data_AF-A0A3N5MN64-F1
#
_entry.id   AF-A0A3N5MN64-F1
#
_cell.length_a   1.000
_cell.length_b   1.000
_cell.length_c   1.000
_cell.angle_alpha   90.00
_cell.angle_beta   90.00
_cell.angle_gamma   90.00
#
_symmetry.space_group_name_H-M   'P 1'
#
loop_
_entity.id
_entity.type
_entity.pdbx_description
1 polymer ?
#
loop_
_entity_poly.entity_id
_entity_poly.type
_entity_poly.pdbx_seq_one_letter_code
_entity_poly.pdbx_strand_id
1 'polypeptide(L)' 'MGKKRAQNYFQLFEKSGKTGIPSSAVENAAAGSPAEAVRQSDVILFSVRWTNVREALEAAGPLQGKIVIDCTNP' A
#
# COMPACT_ATOMS: atom_id res chain seq x y z
N MET A 1 -6.72 21.49 17.07
CA MET A 1 -5.83 21.12 15.95
C MET A 1 -5.27 19.73 16.22
N GLY A 2 -6.05 18.67 15.95
CA GLY A 2 -5.68 17.29 16.30
C GLY A 2 -4.79 16.66 15.23
N LYS A 3 -3.59 16.20 15.59
CA LYS A 3 -2.71 15.44 14.70
C LYS A 3 -3.46 14.19 14.23
N LYS A 4 -3.83 14.13 12.94
CA LYS A 4 -4.31 12.87 12.35
C LYS A 4 -3.18 11.86 12.49
N ARG A 5 -3.39 10.84 13.32
CA ARG A 5 -2.48 9.71 13.47
C ARG A 5 -2.36 9.05 12.09
N ALA A 6 -1.14 9.02 11.54
CA ALA A 6 -0.85 8.28 10.32
C ALA A 6 -1.29 6.83 10.52
N GLN A 7 -2.30 6.40 9.78
CA GLN A 7 -2.70 5.00 9.72
C GLN A 7 -1.78 4.34 8.70
N ASN A 8 -0.90 3.46 9.17
CA ASN A 8 0.00 2.71 8.30
C ASN A 8 -0.82 1.57 7.67
N TYR A 9 -1.24 1.76 6.41
CA TYR A 9 -1.80 0.68 5.61
C TYR A 9 -0.67 -0.11 4.95
N PHE A 10 -0.62 -1.40 5.24
CA PHE A 10 0.32 -2.32 4.59
C PHE A 10 -0.50 -3.36 3.84
N GLN A 11 -0.30 -3.44 2.52
CA GLN A 11 -0.87 -4.52 1.72
C GLN A 11 0.22 -5.12 0.84
N LEU A 12 0.50 -6.41 1.09
CA LEU A 12 1.32 -7.24 0.24
C LEU A 12 0.44 -7.83 -0.87
N PHE A 13 0.73 -7.48 -2.12
CA PHE A 13 0.31 -8.29 -3.26
C PHE A 13 1.44 -9.26 -3.61
N GLU A 14 1.36 -10.49 -3.10
CA GLU A 14 2.10 -11.62 -3.67
C GLU A 14 1.14 -12.61 -4.32
N LYS A 15 1.37 -12.85 -5.62
CA LYS A 15 0.74 -13.94 -6.39
C LYS A 15 1.30 -15.32 -5.99
N SER A 16 2.15 -15.42 -4.98
CA SER A 16 2.88 -16.63 -4.58
C SER A 16 2.75 -17.00 -3.11
N GLY A 17 1.52 -17.19 -2.61
CA GLY A 17 1.20 -18.24 -1.63
C GLY A 17 2.04 -18.41 -0.35
N LYS A 18 2.83 -17.44 0.10
CA LYS A 18 3.61 -17.53 1.35
C LYS A 18 3.36 -16.31 2.23
N THR A 19 2.35 -16.47 3.09
CA THR A 19 2.08 -15.80 4.37
C THR A 19 2.65 -14.38 4.54
N GLY A 20 1.86 -13.37 4.14
CA GLY A 20 1.99 -12.04 4.73
C GLY A 20 1.72 -12.09 6.24
N ILE A 21 2.28 -11.14 7.00
CA ILE A 21 1.93 -10.96 8.41
C ILE A 21 0.41 -10.69 8.45
N PRO A 22 -0.39 -11.53 9.15
CA PRO A 22 -1.82 -11.27 9.22
C PRO A 22 -2.04 -9.90 9.87
N SER A 23 -2.94 -9.09 9.33
CA SER A 23 -3.20 -7.73 9.85
C SER A 23 -3.58 -7.75 11.34
N SER A 24 -4.11 -8.87 11.85
CA SER A 24 -4.40 -9.07 13.26
C SER A 24 -3.15 -9.16 14.17
N ALA A 25 -1.95 -9.35 13.62
CA ALA A 25 -0.70 -9.42 14.37
C ALA A 25 -0.06 -8.04 14.60
N VAL A 26 -0.62 -6.96 14.02
CA VAL A 26 -0.10 -5.59 14.15
C VAL A 26 -1.24 -4.65 14.54
N GLU A 27 -1.07 -3.93 15.65
CA GLU A 27 -2.07 -2.95 16.10
C GLU A 27 -2.27 -1.86 15.03
N ASN A 28 -3.53 -1.61 14.66
CA ASN A 28 -3.95 -0.68 13.60
C ASN A 28 -3.57 -1.09 12.15
N ALA A 29 -3.14 -2.33 11.91
CA ALA A 29 -3.01 -2.81 10.55
C ALA A 29 -4.37 -3.23 9.97
N ALA A 30 -4.58 -2.90 8.71
CA ALA A 30 -5.78 -3.26 7.96
C ALA A 30 -5.39 -3.68 6.53
N ALA A 31 -6.15 -4.61 5.98
CA ALA A 31 -6.07 -5.00 4.58
C ALA A 31 -7.28 -4.44 3.83
N GLY A 32 -7.08 -4.07 2.57
CA GLY A 32 -8.11 -3.49 1.70
C GLY A 32 -7.45 -3.07 0.39
N SER A 33 -8.18 -2.95 -0.71
CA SER A 33 -7.66 -2.72 -2.07
C SER A 33 -6.64 -1.56 -2.21
N PRO A 34 -5.85 -1.52 -3.31
CA PRO A 34 -4.94 -0.40 -3.59
C PRO A 34 -5.63 0.97 -3.57
N ALA A 35 -6.84 1.07 -4.14
CA ALA A 35 -7.62 2.30 -4.13
C ALA A 35 -8.01 2.74 -2.70
N GLU A 36 -8.34 1.80 -1.82
CA GLU A 36 -8.61 2.09 -0.41
C GLU A 36 -7.35 2.58 0.32
N ALA A 37 -6.21 1.92 0.08
CA ALA A 37 -4.92 2.34 0.62
C ALA A 37 -4.56 3.78 0.22
N VAL A 38 -4.75 4.15 -1.06
CA VAL A 38 -4.50 5.52 -1.56
C VAL A 38 -5.44 6.54 -0.92
N ARG A 39 -6.73 6.22 -0.80
CA ARG A 39 -7.73 7.13 -0.23
C ARG A 39 -7.48 7.40 1.25
N GLN A 40 -6.99 6.42 2.00
CA GLN A 40 -6.88 6.46 3.46
C GLN A 40 -5.49 6.84 3.97
N SER A 41 -4.46 6.81 3.12
CA SER A 41 -3.07 7.03 3.52
C SER A 41 -2.47 8.29 2.90
N ASP A 42 -1.52 8.90 3.59
CA ASP A 42 -0.74 10.04 3.08
C ASP A 42 0.57 9.57 2.39
N VAL A 43 1.07 8.39 2.76
CA VAL A 43 2.28 7.75 2.24
C VAL A 43 1.92 6.41 1.63
N ILE A 44 2.41 6.13 0.43
CA ILE A 44 2.14 4.90 -0.34
C ILE A 44 3.46 4.22 -0.69
N LEU A 45 3.59 2.95 -0.33
CA LEU A 45 4.73 2.10 -0.70
C LEU A 45 4.33 1.14 -1.82
N PHE A 46 4.89 1.31 -3.03
CA PHE A 46 4.78 0.32 -4.09
C PHE A 46 5.86 -0.75 -3.91
N SER A 47 5.45 -1.91 -3.42
CA SER A 47 6.30 -3.10 -3.26
C SER A 47 5.85 -4.20 -4.23
N VAL A 48 5.75 -3.85 -5.51
CA VAL A 48 5.33 -4.76 -6.58
C VAL A 48 6.51 -5.08 -7.49
N ARG A 49 6.43 -6.18 -8.24
CA ARG A 49 7.43 -6.46 -9.30
C ARG A 49 7.32 -5.43 -10.42
N TRP A 50 8.46 -5.13 -11.06
CA TRP A 50 8.53 -4.20 -12.19
C TRP A 50 7.49 -4.47 -13.27
N THR A 51 7.31 -5.74 -13.65
CA THR A 51 6.33 -6.16 -14.66
C THR A 51 4.88 -5.84 -14.31
N ASN A 52 4.58 -5.60 -13.03
CA ASN A 52 3.24 -5.39 -12.51
C ASN A 52 2.97 -3.93 -12.12
N VAL A 53 3.96 -3.03 -12.29
CA VAL A 53 3.84 -1.62 -11.87
C VAL A 53 2.65 -0.94 -12.56
N ARG A 54 2.44 -1.18 -13.86
CA ARG A 54 1.30 -0.60 -14.60
C ARG A 54 -0.04 -1.00 -13.99
N GLU A 55 -0.26 -2.31 -13.79
CA GLU A 55 -1.48 -2.84 -13.20
C GLU A 55 -1.70 -2.28 -11.78
N ALA A 56 -0.62 -2.19 -10.99
CA ALA A 56 -0.69 -1.64 -9.63
C ALA A 56 -1.06 -0.15 -9.62
N LEU A 57 -0.51 0.65 -10.54
CA LEU A 57 -0.85 2.07 -10.67
C LEU A 57 -2.30 2.26 -11.13
N GLU A 58 -2.77 1.45 -12.07
CA GLU A 58 -4.17 1.45 -12.52
C GLU A 58 -5.13 1.10 -11.38
N ALA A 59 -4.81 0.08 -10.59
CA ALA A 59 -5.62 -0.33 -9.44
C ALA A 59 -5.60 0.69 -8.29
N ALA A 60 -4.49 1.43 -8.12
CA ALA A 60 -4.33 2.44 -7.08
C ALA A 60 -5.14 3.72 -7.38
N GLY A 61 -5.26 4.11 -8.65
CA GLY A 61 -5.92 5.35 -9.04
C GLY A 61 -5.05 6.60 -8.79
N PRO A 62 -5.66 7.80 -8.72
CA PRO A 62 -4.93 9.07 -8.63
C PRO A 62 -4.08 9.21 -7.36
N LEU A 63 -2.81 9.60 -7.52
CA LEU A 63 -1.84 9.75 -6.42
C LEU A 63 -1.52 11.22 -6.05
N GLN A 64 -2.29 12.19 -6.54
CA GLN A 64 -2.04 13.61 -6.26
C GLN A 64 -2.04 13.89 -4.75
N GLY A 65 -1.00 14.59 -4.28
CA GLY A 65 -0.82 14.94 -2.87
C GLY A 65 -0.34 13.80 -1.96
N LYS A 66 0.00 12.64 -2.53
CA LYS A 66 0.57 11.51 -1.78
C LYS A 66 2.10 11.51 -1.84
N ILE A 67 2.74 11.06 -0.78
CA ILE A 67 4.16 10.69 -0.80
C ILE A 67 4.24 9.26 -1.32
N VAL A 68 4.97 9.05 -2.41
CA VAL A 68 5.13 7.73 -3.01
C VAL A 68 6.57 7.25 -2.77
N ILE A 69 6.69 6.06 -2.18
CA ILE A 69 7.93 5.33 -2.02
C ILE A 69 7.82 4.13 -2.95
N ASP A 70 8.82 3.96 -3.81
CA ASP A 70 8.88 2.86 -4.75
C ASP A 70 10.09 1.99 -4.43
N CYS A 71 9.86 0.67 -4.33
CA CYS A 71 10.89 -0.31 -4.04
C CYS A 71 11.46 -0.94 -5.32
N THR A 72 11.44 -0.25 -6.47
CA THR A 72 11.95 -0.82 -7.72
C THR A 72 13.42 -1.23 -7.55
N ASN A 73 13.62 -2.54 -7.50
CA ASN A 73 14.89 -3.20 -7.74
C ASN A 73 15.14 -3.19 -9.26
N PRO A 74 16.35 -2.85 -9.75
CA PRO A 74 16.70 -2.96 -11.18
C PRO A 74 16.45 -4.35 -11.78
#